data_AF-A0A4P2PW14-F1
#
_entry.id   AF-A0A4P2PW14-F1
#
_cell.length_a   1.000
_cell.length_b   1.000
_cell.length_c   1.000
_cell.angle_alpha   90.00
_cell.angle_beta   90.00
_cell.angle_gamma   90.00
#
_symmetry.space_group_name_H-M   'P 1'
#
loop_
_entity.id
_entity.type
_entity.pdbx_description
1 polymer ?
#
loop_
_entity_poly.entity_id
_entity_poly.type
_entity_poly.pdbx_seq_one_letter_code
_entity_poly.pdbx_strand_id
1 'polypeptide(L)'
;MNAEGCLEQDVDARITAWLSAVESVPPDGFTPIERVEDLPPQARADSFFWCDSIFRSELNPYNEGLSARHALHAATGDTPDLLRHEYAAGGLSLTVTEGRNFILIQVDRSCLDILSLGGPDRVAAVRQVAEALFNPGGDALVNPGRQATPARAVPVGCPPPGVTPVVEEGASFSSNPAADPALLAYWTDRTECGVQGGRLYFLCYKKSSQLAGYANASQWFDDWRSG
;
A
#
# COMPACT_ATOMS: atom_id res chain seq x y z
N MET A 1 -1.97 -21.30 -23.48
CA MET A 1 -1.72 -20.36 -22.37
C MET A 1 -0.90 -19.22 -22.96
N ASN A 2 -1.45 -18.01 -23.02
CA ASN A 2 -0.80 -16.83 -23.61
C ASN A 2 0.02 -16.10 -22.53
N ALA A 3 0.95 -15.23 -22.95
CA ALA A 3 1.84 -14.51 -22.05
C ALA A 3 1.09 -13.62 -21.03
N GLU A 4 -0.08 -13.07 -21.43
CA GLU A 4 -0.95 -12.28 -20.56
C GLU A 4 -1.50 -13.11 -19.39
N GLY A 5 -1.97 -14.34 -19.64
CA GLY A 5 -2.48 -15.22 -18.59
C GLY A 5 -1.39 -15.73 -17.63
N CYS A 6 -0.14 -15.87 -18.10
CA CYS A 6 0.98 -16.18 -17.21
C CYS A 6 1.34 -14.99 -16.31
N LEU A 7 1.34 -13.77 -16.88
CA LEU A 7 1.62 -12.55 -16.11
C LEU A 7 0.57 -12.34 -15.02
N GLU A 8 -0.73 -12.47 -15.33
CA GLU A 8 -1.80 -12.34 -14.35
C GLU A 8 -1.63 -13.33 -13.18
N GLN A 9 -1.33 -14.60 -13.46
CA GLN A 9 -1.08 -15.62 -12.44
C GLN A 9 0.10 -15.29 -11.52
N ASP A 10 1.20 -14.79 -12.09
CA ASP A 10 2.39 -14.41 -11.31
C ASP A 10 2.11 -13.21 -10.39
N VAL A 11 1.28 -12.27 -10.84
CA VAL A 11 0.86 -11.10 -10.05
C VAL A 11 -0.07 -11.51 -8.93
N ASP A 12 -1.08 -12.32 -9.20
CA ASP A 12 -2.01 -12.81 -8.18
C ASP A 12 -1.31 -13.63 -7.10
N ALA A 13 -0.36 -14.48 -7.50
CA ALA A 13 0.47 -15.24 -6.57
C ALA A 13 1.31 -14.33 -5.67
N ARG A 14 1.84 -13.23 -6.21
CA ARG A 14 2.62 -12.25 -5.46
C ARG A 14 1.79 -11.44 -4.49
N ILE A 15 0.61 -10.97 -4.91
CA ILE A 15 -0.34 -10.28 -4.03
C ILE A 15 -0.72 -11.20 -2.89
N THR A 16 -1.11 -12.45 -3.20
CA THR A 16 -1.44 -13.46 -2.20
C THR A 16 -0.29 -13.66 -1.22
N ALA A 17 0.94 -13.81 -1.71
CA ALA A 17 2.11 -13.97 -0.85
C ALA A 17 2.32 -12.77 0.10
N TRP A 18 2.13 -11.53 -0.36
CA TRP A 18 2.26 -10.35 0.50
C TRP A 18 1.14 -10.25 1.53
N LEU A 19 -0.11 -10.50 1.13
CA LEU A 19 -1.25 -10.51 2.06
C LEU A 19 -1.06 -11.59 3.13
N SER A 20 -0.70 -12.81 2.72
CA SER A 20 -0.41 -13.91 3.66
C SER A 20 0.78 -13.59 4.57
N ALA A 21 1.83 -12.93 4.07
CA ALA A 21 2.96 -12.53 4.88
C ALA A 21 2.55 -11.53 5.97
N VAL A 22 1.71 -10.54 5.64
CA VAL A 22 1.18 -9.60 6.65
C VAL A 22 0.28 -10.32 7.65
N GLU A 23 -0.62 -11.20 7.20
CA GLU A 23 -1.52 -11.96 8.08
C GLU A 23 -0.78 -12.94 9.00
N SER A 24 0.37 -13.45 8.57
CA SER A 24 1.17 -14.40 9.37
C SER A 24 1.85 -13.75 10.58
N VAL A 25 1.97 -12.42 10.60
CA VAL A 25 2.51 -11.69 11.76
C VAL A 25 1.38 -11.41 12.75
N PRO A 26 1.39 -12.03 13.94
CA PRO A 26 0.33 -11.82 14.91
C PRO A 26 0.38 -10.37 15.45
N PRO A 27 -0.72 -9.84 16.03
CA PRO A 27 -0.75 -8.46 16.50
C PRO A 27 0.35 -8.09 17.50
N ASP A 28 0.77 -9.04 18.33
CA ASP A 28 1.86 -8.96 19.32
C ASP A 28 3.25 -9.24 18.72
N GLY A 29 3.32 -9.67 17.45
CA GLY A 29 4.55 -9.81 16.67
C GLY A 29 5.16 -8.48 16.23
N PHE A 30 4.48 -7.36 16.48
CA PHE A 30 4.96 -6.01 16.22
C PHE A 30 5.46 -5.35 17.50
N THR A 31 6.70 -4.84 17.45
CA THR A 31 7.31 -4.06 18.53
C THR A 31 6.95 -2.59 18.36
N PRO A 32 6.30 -1.94 19.35
CA PRO A 32 5.99 -0.53 19.29
C PRO A 32 7.24 0.35 19.15
N ILE A 33 7.10 1.44 18.40
CA ILE A 33 8.13 2.45 18.22
C ILE A 33 7.66 3.72 18.93
N GLU A 34 8.43 4.18 19.92
CA GLU A 34 8.08 5.39 20.67
C GLU A 34 8.25 6.65 19.84
N ARG A 35 9.32 6.70 19.03
CA ARG A 35 9.63 7.85 18.18
C ARG A 35 10.03 7.39 16.79
N VAL A 36 9.58 8.09 15.77
CA VAL A 36 9.87 7.75 14.37
C VAL A 36 11.39 7.74 14.10
N GLU A 37 12.18 8.50 14.86
CA GLU A 37 13.64 8.51 14.81
C GLU A 37 14.31 7.21 15.23
N ASP A 38 13.58 6.35 15.95
CA ASP A 38 14.08 5.04 16.41
C ASP A 38 13.97 3.97 15.30
N LEU A 39 13.35 4.31 14.16
CA LEU A 39 13.38 3.47 12.97
C LEU A 39 14.79 3.37 12.36
N PRO A 40 15.15 2.23 11.74
CA PRO A 40 16.37 2.12 10.96
C PRO A 40 16.43 3.25 9.91
N PRO A 41 17.55 4.01 9.79
CA PRO A 41 17.59 5.22 8.96
C PRO A 41 17.15 5.02 7.51
N GLN A 42 17.55 3.90 6.90
CA GLN A 42 17.15 3.55 5.54
C GLN A 42 15.64 3.26 5.46
N ALA A 43 15.10 2.43 6.35
CA ALA A 43 13.68 2.12 6.38
C ALA A 43 12.82 3.36 6.63
N ARG A 44 13.27 4.24 7.51
CA ARG A 44 12.66 5.55 7.76
C ARG A 44 12.63 6.39 6.48
N ALA A 45 13.78 6.61 5.85
CA ALA A 45 13.86 7.43 4.63
C ALA A 45 12.97 6.88 3.50
N ASP A 46 12.99 5.56 3.29
CA ASP A 46 12.16 4.90 2.29
C ASP A 46 10.66 5.07 2.61
N SER A 47 10.25 4.80 3.86
CA SER A 47 8.85 4.89 4.27
C SER A 47 8.32 6.33 4.18
N PHE A 48 9.09 7.34 4.62
CA PHE A 48 8.73 8.75 4.45
C PHE A 48 8.48 9.10 2.98
N PHE A 49 9.41 8.72 2.09
CA PHE A 49 9.29 9.00 0.67
C PHE A 49 8.03 8.37 0.06
N TRP A 50 7.76 7.10 0.38
CA TRP A 50 6.61 6.41 -0.18
C TRP A 50 5.28 6.90 0.40
N CYS A 51 5.23 7.18 1.70
CA CYS A 51 4.03 7.74 2.32
C CYS A 51 3.71 9.14 1.78
N ASP A 52 4.72 9.98 1.56
CA ASP A 52 4.54 11.31 0.94
C ASP A 52 4.09 11.21 -0.54
N SER A 53 4.61 10.22 -1.26
CA SER A 53 4.24 9.98 -2.65
C SER A 53 2.82 9.44 -2.82
N ILE A 54 2.36 8.59 -1.90
CA ILE A 54 1.12 7.81 -2.02
C ILE A 54 -0.07 8.52 -1.38
N PHE A 55 0.09 9.02 -0.17
CA PHE A 55 -1.02 9.59 0.59
C PHE A 55 -1.17 11.08 0.33
N ARG A 56 -2.41 11.57 0.41
CA ARG A 56 -2.63 12.99 0.65
C ARG A 56 -1.95 13.41 1.95
N SER A 57 -1.48 14.65 2.04
CA SER A 57 -0.70 15.12 3.19
C SER A 57 -1.49 15.04 4.50
N GLU A 58 -2.81 15.25 4.44
CA GLU A 58 -3.73 15.13 5.58
C GLU A 58 -4.00 13.68 6.03
N LEU A 59 -3.61 12.67 5.25
CA LEU A 59 -3.75 11.24 5.57
C LEU A 59 -2.42 10.50 5.65
N ASN A 60 -1.29 11.20 5.46
CA ASN A 60 0.04 10.61 5.58
C ASN A 60 0.31 10.23 7.04
N PRO A 61 0.68 8.98 7.37
CA PRO A 61 0.91 8.54 8.75
C PRO A 61 2.03 9.29 9.48
N TYR A 62 2.89 10.02 8.77
CA TYR A 62 3.92 10.87 9.35
C TYR A 62 3.50 12.31 9.60
N ASN A 63 2.26 12.67 9.28
CA ASN A 63 1.72 13.97 9.64
C ASN A 63 1.56 14.06 11.16
N GLU A 64 2.25 15.03 11.77
CA GLU A 64 2.23 15.27 13.23
C GLU A 64 0.81 15.46 13.79
N GLY A 65 -0.13 15.92 12.97
CA GLY A 65 -1.53 16.10 13.36
C GLY A 65 -2.33 14.81 13.54
N LEU A 66 -1.86 13.66 13.05
CA LEU A 66 -2.62 12.40 13.05
C LEU A 66 -2.34 11.48 14.26
N SER A 67 -1.27 11.75 15.02
CA SER A 67 -0.87 10.93 16.18
C SER A 67 -0.82 9.43 15.87
N ALA A 68 -0.22 9.05 14.74
CA ALA A 68 -0.14 7.66 14.33
C ALA A 68 0.71 6.83 15.31
N ARG A 69 0.26 5.62 15.61
CA ARG A 69 1.05 4.64 16.34
C ARG A 69 1.88 3.83 15.36
N HIS A 70 3.19 3.79 15.60
CA HIS A 70 4.14 3.07 14.77
C HIS A 70 4.60 1.80 15.47
N ALA A 71 4.76 0.72 14.73
CA ALA A 71 5.36 -0.51 15.23
C ALA A 71 6.11 -1.24 14.11
N LEU A 72 7.21 -1.91 14.42
CA LEU A 72 7.96 -2.70 13.45
C LEU A 72 7.88 -4.18 13.77
N HIS A 73 8.00 -5.00 12.75
CA HIS A 73 8.21 -6.44 12.87
C HIS A 73 9.50 -6.78 12.13
N ALA A 74 10.51 -7.24 12.86
CA ALA A 74 11.74 -7.73 12.27
C ALA A 74 11.49 -9.12 11.67
N ALA A 75 11.99 -9.32 10.45
CA ALA A 75 11.90 -10.57 9.70
C ALA A 75 12.33 -11.78 10.53
N THR A 76 11.63 -12.89 10.32
CA THR A 76 11.95 -14.21 10.85
C THR A 76 12.29 -15.16 9.71
N GLY A 77 12.37 -16.47 9.98
CA GLY A 77 12.48 -17.48 8.91
C GLY A 77 11.26 -17.52 8.00
N ASP A 78 10.09 -17.09 8.51
CA ASP A 78 8.79 -17.26 7.83
C ASP A 78 8.13 -15.93 7.46
N THR A 79 8.65 -14.79 7.95
CA THR A 79 8.02 -13.47 7.80
C THR A 79 9.05 -12.40 7.40
N PRO A 80 8.66 -11.39 6.58
CA PRO A 80 9.55 -10.32 6.13
C PRO A 80 9.66 -9.18 7.17
N ASP A 81 10.53 -8.20 6.91
CA ASP A 81 10.52 -6.94 7.66
C ASP A 81 9.27 -6.14 7.31
N LEU A 82 8.51 -5.72 8.33
CA LEU A 82 7.31 -4.91 8.16
C LEU A 82 7.31 -3.70 9.09
N LEU A 83 6.73 -2.60 8.61
CA LEU A 83 6.41 -1.41 9.39
C LEU A 83 4.89 -1.24 9.41
N ARG A 84 4.30 -0.99 10.57
CA ARG A 84 2.87 -0.81 10.77
C ARG A 84 2.57 0.57 11.33
N HIS A 85 1.55 1.21 10.77
CA HIS A 85 0.99 2.48 11.21
C HIS A 85 -0.50 2.28 11.52
N GLU A 86 -0.94 2.73 12.68
CA GLU A 86 -2.35 2.70 13.07
C GLU A 86 -2.80 4.10 13.48
N TYR A 87 -3.84 4.60 12.84
CA TYR A 87 -4.32 5.97 13.05
C TYR A 87 -5.75 6.15 12.55
N ALA A 88 -6.37 7.27 12.95
CA ALA A 88 -7.65 7.70 12.42
C ALA A 88 -7.50 9.05 11.72
N ALA A 89 -7.99 9.16 10.48
CA ALA A 89 -7.87 10.36 9.67
C ALA A 89 -8.95 10.39 8.57
N GLY A 90 -9.47 11.57 8.25
CA GLY A 90 -10.50 11.71 7.19
C GLY A 90 -11.78 10.92 7.43
N GLY A 91 -12.12 10.63 8.69
CA GLY A 91 -13.27 9.76 9.05
C GLY A 91 -13.00 8.26 8.89
N LEU A 92 -11.78 7.86 8.54
CA LEU A 92 -11.35 6.47 8.42
C LEU A 92 -10.48 6.07 9.62
N SER A 93 -10.60 4.82 10.03
CA SER A 93 -9.65 4.14 10.91
C SER A 93 -8.78 3.25 10.03
N LEU A 94 -7.47 3.51 10.00
CA LEU A 94 -6.54 2.94 9.04
C LEU A 94 -5.49 2.09 9.75
N THR A 95 -5.18 0.95 9.15
CA THR A 95 -3.95 0.20 9.39
C THR A 95 -3.16 0.20 8.09
N VAL A 96 -1.98 0.82 8.11
CA VAL A 96 -1.04 0.81 6.98
C VAL A 96 0.11 -0.11 7.34
N THR A 97 0.30 -1.18 6.57
CA THR A 97 1.44 -2.08 6.71
C THR A 97 2.33 -1.95 5.49
N GLU A 98 3.57 -1.55 5.72
CA GLU A 98 4.58 -1.44 4.70
C GLU A 98 5.53 -2.62 4.76
N GLY A 99 5.79 -3.21 3.60
CA GLY A 99 6.99 -4.00 3.39
C GLY A 99 8.01 -3.18 2.61
N ARG A 100 9.15 -3.80 2.32
CA ARG A 100 10.16 -3.22 1.43
C ARG A 100 9.62 -2.90 0.03
N ASN A 101 8.64 -3.68 -0.44
CA ASN A 101 8.18 -3.67 -1.84
C ASN A 101 6.74 -3.18 -2.03
N PHE A 102 5.99 -2.97 -0.95
CA PHE A 102 4.59 -2.61 -1.03
C PHE A 102 4.16 -1.74 0.15
N ILE A 103 3.03 -1.06 -0.01
CA ILE A 103 2.21 -0.51 1.07
C ILE A 103 0.83 -1.16 0.98
N LEU A 104 0.41 -1.81 2.06
CA LEU A 104 -0.92 -2.35 2.25
C LEU A 104 -1.70 -1.40 3.16
N ILE A 105 -2.82 -0.88 2.69
CA ILE A 105 -3.72 -0.02 3.44
C ILE A 105 -4.98 -0.82 3.72
N GLN A 106 -5.38 -0.93 4.98
CA GLN A 106 -6.62 -1.58 5.40
C GLN A 106 -7.51 -0.56 6.11
N VAL A 107 -8.77 -0.51 5.69
CA VAL A 107 -9.81 0.30 6.35
C VAL A 107 -10.53 -0.56 7.37
N ASP A 108 -10.55 -0.10 8.63
CA ASP A 108 -11.20 -0.85 9.69
C ASP A 108 -12.72 -0.91 9.49
N ARG A 109 -13.30 -2.07 9.78
CA ARG A 109 -14.73 -2.32 9.60
C ARG A 109 -15.61 -1.43 10.49
N SER A 110 -15.08 -0.94 11.61
CA SER A 110 -15.81 -0.04 12.52
C SER A 110 -16.14 1.32 11.89
N CYS A 111 -15.34 1.81 10.94
CA CYS A 111 -15.65 3.03 10.20
C CYS A 111 -16.28 2.77 8.83
N LEU A 112 -16.05 1.60 8.24
CA LEU A 112 -16.66 1.20 6.96
C LEU A 112 -16.86 -0.32 6.89
N ASP A 113 -18.11 -0.77 7.07
CA ASP A 113 -18.49 -2.16 6.76
C ASP A 113 -18.91 -2.25 5.29
N ILE A 114 -17.92 -2.41 4.40
CA ILE A 114 -18.14 -2.46 2.95
C ILE A 114 -19.12 -3.56 2.55
N LEU A 115 -19.13 -4.70 3.27
CA LEU A 115 -19.99 -5.84 2.95
C LEU A 115 -21.45 -5.61 3.37
N SER A 116 -21.71 -4.69 4.29
CA SER A 116 -23.08 -4.29 4.66
C SER A 116 -23.77 -3.41 3.61
N LEU A 117 -23.01 -2.80 2.68
CA LEU A 117 -23.54 -1.94 1.63
C LEU A 117 -24.15 -2.76 0.46
N GLY A 118 -25.09 -2.16 -0.26
CA GLY A 118 -25.62 -2.73 -1.51
C GLY A 118 -24.61 -2.66 -2.67
N GLY A 119 -24.74 -3.53 -3.68
CA GLY A 119 -23.74 -3.69 -4.75
C GLY A 119 -23.23 -2.38 -5.40
N PRO A 120 -24.11 -1.48 -5.89
CA PRO A 120 -23.68 -0.19 -6.44
C PRO A 120 -22.99 0.71 -5.41
N ASP A 121 -23.46 0.69 -4.17
CA ASP A 121 -22.91 1.50 -3.07
C ASP A 121 -21.52 1.01 -2.64
N ARG A 122 -21.24 -0.30 -2.75
CA ARG A 122 -19.90 -0.85 -2.50
C ARG A 122 -18.87 -0.23 -3.44
N VAL A 123 -19.13 -0.27 -4.75
CA VAL A 123 -18.20 0.27 -5.76
C VAL A 123 -18.01 1.79 -5.57
N ALA A 124 -19.08 2.52 -5.25
CA ALA A 124 -19.00 3.95 -4.96
C ALA A 124 -18.16 4.23 -3.71
N ALA A 125 -18.37 3.47 -2.63
CA ALA A 125 -17.59 3.59 -1.40
C ALA A 125 -16.10 3.30 -1.61
N VAL A 126 -15.75 2.26 -2.38
CA VAL A 126 -14.34 1.98 -2.72
C VAL A 126 -13.70 3.18 -3.40
N ARG A 127 -14.36 3.77 -4.40
CA ARG A 127 -13.85 4.94 -5.12
C ARG A 127 -13.68 6.15 -4.21
N GLN A 128 -14.66 6.41 -3.35
CA GLN A 128 -14.60 7.52 -2.39
C GLN A 128 -13.43 7.36 -1.43
N VAL A 129 -13.19 6.15 -0.93
CA VAL A 129 -12.03 5.86 -0.08
C VAL A 129 -10.72 6.06 -0.85
N ALA A 130 -10.62 5.54 -2.08
CA ALA A 130 -9.42 5.72 -2.91
C ALA A 130 -9.14 7.21 -3.18
N GLU A 131 -10.17 7.99 -3.52
CA GLU A 131 -10.07 9.43 -3.75
C GLU A 131 -9.64 10.20 -2.50
N ALA A 132 -10.15 9.80 -1.32
CA ALA A 132 -9.76 10.36 -0.05
C ALA A 132 -8.29 10.04 0.29
N LEU A 133 -7.88 8.77 0.15
CA LEU A 133 -6.54 8.28 0.51
C LEU A 133 -5.43 8.87 -0.35
N PHE A 134 -5.60 8.80 -1.67
CA PHE A 134 -4.47 8.90 -2.59
C PHE A 134 -4.19 10.32 -3.05
N ASN A 135 -2.90 10.65 -3.09
CA ASN A 135 -2.42 11.86 -3.71
C ASN A 135 -2.72 11.81 -5.23
N PRO A 136 -3.45 12.80 -5.79
CA PRO A 136 -3.78 12.82 -7.22
C PRO A 136 -2.56 13.06 -8.14
N GLY A 137 -1.36 13.23 -7.59
CA GLY A 137 -0.12 13.37 -8.35
C GLY A 137 0.10 14.78 -8.90
N GLY A 138 -0.44 15.79 -8.22
CA GLY A 138 -0.42 17.20 -8.66
C GLY A 138 0.94 17.90 -8.55
N ASP A 139 1.76 17.56 -7.55
CA ASP A 139 2.99 18.33 -7.24
C ASP A 139 4.17 17.53 -6.66
N ALA A 140 4.06 16.20 -6.50
CA ALA A 140 5.10 15.43 -5.83
C ALA A 140 6.13 14.83 -6.82
N LEU A 141 7.35 15.39 -6.73
CA LEU A 141 8.64 14.84 -7.19
C LEU A 141 9.03 15.08 -8.66
N VAL A 142 9.31 16.35 -8.96
CA VAL A 142 10.33 16.71 -9.95
C VAL A 142 11.67 16.15 -9.48
N ASN A 143 12.19 15.12 -10.14
CA ASN A 143 13.60 14.74 -10.01
C ASN A 143 14.47 15.96 -10.40
N PRO A 144 15.34 16.49 -9.52
CA PRO A 144 16.27 17.55 -9.91
C PRO A 144 17.33 16.96 -10.86
N GLY A 145 17.01 16.92 -12.16
CA GLY A 145 17.90 16.39 -13.20
C GLY A 145 17.21 15.66 -14.36
N ARG A 146 15.92 15.31 -14.25
CA ARG A 146 15.14 14.85 -15.42
C ARG A 146 14.24 15.98 -15.88
N GLN A 147 14.30 16.32 -17.17
CA GLN A 147 13.31 17.18 -17.81
C GLN A 147 11.92 16.70 -17.40
N ALA A 148 11.18 17.59 -16.74
CA ALA A 148 9.81 17.35 -16.31
C ALA A 148 8.96 17.04 -17.55
N THR A 149 8.78 15.76 -17.85
CA THR A 149 7.54 15.35 -18.49
C THR A 149 6.47 15.62 -17.44
N PRO A 150 5.42 16.40 -17.74
CA PRO A 150 4.36 16.62 -16.76
C PRO A 150 3.83 15.25 -16.37
N ALA A 151 4.16 14.79 -15.16
CA ALA A 151 3.54 13.63 -14.59
C ALA A 151 2.06 13.97 -14.57
N ARG A 152 1.28 13.30 -15.40
CA ARG A 152 -0.14 13.56 -15.52
C ARG A 152 -0.70 13.24 -14.14
N ALA A 153 -1.19 14.25 -13.43
CA ALA A 153 -1.93 14.09 -12.19
C ALA A 153 -3.19 13.27 -12.49
N VAL A 154 -3.06 11.94 -12.44
CA VAL A 154 -4.16 11.01 -12.64
C VAL A 154 -4.42 10.39 -11.28
N PRO A 155 -5.55 10.75 -10.63
CA PRO A 155 -5.98 10.09 -9.40
C PRO A 155 -6.04 8.59 -9.60
N VAL A 156 -5.72 7.83 -8.56
CA VAL A 156 -5.91 6.38 -8.56
C VAL A 156 -7.40 6.07 -8.69
N GLY A 157 -7.82 5.70 -9.89
CA GLY A 157 -9.18 5.22 -10.16
C GLY A 157 -9.28 3.74 -9.83
N CYS A 158 -9.49 3.39 -8.56
CA CYS A 158 -9.69 2.00 -8.15
C CYS A 158 -11.10 1.81 -7.57
N PRO A 159 -11.97 0.99 -8.21
CA PRO A 159 -11.81 0.41 -9.54
C PRO A 159 -11.86 1.46 -10.67
N PRO A 160 -11.39 1.13 -11.88
CA PRO A 160 -11.34 2.09 -12.98
C PRO A 160 -12.70 2.72 -13.29
N PRO A 161 -12.74 3.96 -13.82
CA PRO A 161 -13.98 4.58 -14.26
C PRO A 161 -14.73 3.68 -15.25
N GLY A 162 -16.04 3.48 -15.01
CA GLY A 162 -16.89 2.61 -15.84
C GLY A 162 -16.79 1.12 -15.55
N VAL A 163 -15.87 0.67 -14.68
CA VAL A 163 -15.77 -0.73 -14.23
C VAL A 163 -16.57 -0.90 -12.95
N THR A 164 -17.40 -1.94 -12.88
CA THR A 164 -18.20 -2.28 -11.69
C THR A 164 -17.88 -3.72 -11.27
N PRO A 165 -16.73 -3.94 -10.59
CA PRO A 165 -16.38 -5.28 -10.15
C PRO A 165 -17.38 -5.73 -9.07
N VAL A 166 -17.50 -7.05 -8.91
CA VAL A 166 -18.18 -7.63 -7.76
C VAL A 166 -17.29 -7.40 -6.54
N VAL A 167 -17.79 -6.64 -5.56
CA VAL A 167 -17.08 -6.34 -4.31
C VAL A 167 -17.63 -7.26 -3.23
N GLU A 168 -16.94 -8.36 -2.97
CA GLU A 168 -17.30 -9.41 -2.01
C GLU A 168 -16.04 -9.88 -1.26
N GLU A 169 -16.22 -10.64 -0.18
CA GLU A 169 -15.11 -11.22 0.56
C GLU A 169 -14.21 -12.07 -0.36
N GLY A 170 -12.90 -11.83 -0.31
CA GLY A 170 -11.91 -12.48 -1.18
C GLY A 170 -11.84 -11.92 -2.59
N ALA A 171 -12.65 -10.92 -2.95
CA ALA A 171 -12.53 -10.24 -4.24
C ALA A 171 -11.27 -9.37 -4.28
N SER A 172 -10.57 -9.40 -5.41
CA SER A 172 -9.44 -8.53 -5.74
C SER A 172 -9.62 -7.95 -7.15
N PHE A 173 -9.28 -6.69 -7.35
CA PHE A 173 -9.31 -6.01 -8.64
C PHE A 173 -8.23 -4.93 -8.70
N SER A 174 -7.82 -4.61 -9.93
CA SER A 174 -6.74 -3.66 -10.18
C SER A 174 -7.25 -2.35 -10.78
N SER A 175 -6.61 -1.23 -10.42
CA SER A 175 -6.80 0.05 -11.12
C SER A 175 -6.29 0.01 -12.57
N ASN A 176 -5.41 -0.94 -12.90
CA ASN A 176 -4.89 -1.14 -14.25
C ASN A 176 -4.34 -2.56 -14.42
N PRO A 177 -5.19 -3.55 -14.72
CA PRO A 177 -4.78 -4.94 -14.82
C PRO A 177 -3.76 -5.20 -15.95
N ALA A 178 -3.70 -4.33 -16.96
CA ALA A 178 -2.78 -4.44 -18.09
C ALA A 178 -1.35 -3.95 -17.76
N ALA A 179 -1.15 -3.21 -16.66
CA ALA A 179 0.18 -2.78 -16.25
C ALA A 179 0.91 -3.92 -15.54
N ASP A 180 2.15 -4.20 -15.97
CA ASP A 180 3.02 -5.15 -15.30
C ASP A 180 3.60 -4.51 -14.01
N PRO A 181 3.33 -5.06 -12.81
CA PRO A 181 3.90 -4.55 -11.56
C PRO A 181 5.41 -4.72 -11.44
N ALA A 182 6.11 -5.31 -12.41
CA ALA A 182 7.58 -5.27 -12.51
C ALA A 182 8.09 -4.07 -13.33
N LEU A 183 7.24 -3.42 -14.12
CA LEU A 183 7.62 -2.41 -15.13
C LEU A 183 6.92 -1.06 -14.93
N LEU A 184 6.37 -0.79 -13.74
CA LEU A 184 5.62 0.44 -13.48
C LEU A 184 6.50 1.69 -13.63
N ALA A 185 6.00 2.69 -14.36
CA ALA A 185 6.65 3.99 -14.46
C ALA A 185 6.36 4.85 -13.21
N TYR A 186 5.16 4.74 -12.66
CA TYR A 186 4.68 5.41 -11.46
C TYR A 186 3.92 4.43 -10.57
N TRP A 187 3.87 4.70 -9.26
CA TRP A 187 3.10 3.86 -8.34
C TRP A 187 1.59 3.89 -8.66
N THR A 188 1.10 5.01 -9.20
CA THR A 188 -0.29 5.20 -9.62
C THR A 188 -0.66 4.38 -10.86
N ASP A 189 0.32 3.85 -11.60
CA ASP A 189 0.07 3.06 -12.81
C ASP A 189 -0.67 1.77 -12.49
N ARG A 190 -0.58 1.28 -11.25
CA ARG A 190 -1.27 0.07 -10.78
C ARG A 190 -1.42 0.05 -9.25
N THR A 191 -2.65 -0.16 -8.80
CA THR A 191 -3.01 -0.35 -7.39
C THR A 191 -4.02 -1.47 -7.31
N GLU A 192 -3.78 -2.45 -6.45
CA GLU A 192 -4.78 -3.47 -6.18
C GLU A 192 -5.73 -3.00 -5.10
N CYS A 193 -6.96 -3.49 -5.15
CA CYS A 193 -7.97 -3.27 -4.15
C CYS A 193 -8.84 -4.50 -4.00
N GLY A 194 -9.35 -4.74 -2.80
CA GLY A 194 -10.20 -5.89 -2.55
C GLY A 194 -10.80 -5.89 -1.16
N VAL A 195 -11.42 -7.02 -0.81
CA VAL A 195 -11.97 -7.23 0.54
C VAL A 195 -11.36 -8.48 1.15
N GLN A 196 -10.78 -8.34 2.34
CA GLN A 196 -10.18 -9.44 3.10
C GLN A 196 -10.51 -9.28 4.58
N GLY A 197 -11.02 -10.34 5.20
CA GLY A 197 -11.48 -10.32 6.59
C GLY A 197 -12.59 -9.29 6.83
N GLY A 198 -13.42 -9.02 5.83
CA GLY A 198 -14.44 -7.97 5.83
C GLY A 198 -13.91 -6.54 5.78
N ARG A 199 -12.60 -6.35 5.57
CA ARG A 199 -11.95 -5.03 5.46
C ARG A 199 -11.66 -4.70 4.01
N LEU A 200 -11.95 -3.46 3.61
CA LEU A 200 -11.47 -2.92 2.36
C LEU A 200 -9.95 -2.75 2.44
N TYR A 201 -9.22 -3.25 1.44
CA TYR A 201 -7.78 -3.01 1.32
C TYR A 201 -7.40 -2.34 0.01
N PHE A 202 -6.26 -1.66 0.03
CA PHE A 202 -5.52 -1.21 -1.15
C PHE A 202 -4.06 -1.63 -1.05
N LEU A 203 -3.47 -2.12 -2.14
CA LEU A 203 -2.07 -2.50 -2.21
C LEU A 203 -1.35 -1.68 -3.29
N CYS A 204 -0.40 -0.87 -2.84
CA CYS A 204 0.43 -0.01 -3.67
C CYS A 204 1.84 -0.60 -3.81
N TYR A 205 2.41 -0.53 -5.01
CA TYR A 205 3.74 -1.07 -5.31
C TYR A 205 4.83 -0.01 -5.13
N LYS A 206 5.91 -0.34 -4.41
CA LYS A 206 7.09 0.54 -4.27
C LYS A 206 8.05 0.32 -5.44
N LYS A 207 8.24 1.33 -6.27
CA LYS A 207 9.10 1.28 -7.48
C LYS A 207 10.58 1.01 -7.18
N SER A 208 11.09 1.44 -6.03
CA SER A 208 12.51 1.28 -5.65
C SER A 208 12.94 -0.19 -5.68
N SER A 209 12.03 -1.07 -5.31
CA SER A 209 12.20 -2.51 -5.34
C SER A 209 12.33 -3.06 -6.74
N GLN A 210 11.59 -2.55 -7.73
CA GLN A 210 11.65 -3.00 -9.12
C GLN A 210 13.00 -2.65 -9.77
N LEU A 211 13.56 -1.47 -9.48
CA LEU A 211 14.87 -1.05 -9.97
C LEU A 211 16.04 -1.83 -9.32
N ALA A 212 15.81 -2.44 -8.16
CA ALA A 212 16.78 -3.25 -7.42
C ALA A 212 16.50 -4.77 -7.47
N GLY A 213 15.60 -5.24 -8.34
CA GLY A 213 15.30 -6.67 -8.55
C GLY A 213 14.48 -7.34 -7.44
N TYR A 214 13.56 -6.59 -6.81
CA TYR A 214 12.88 -6.89 -5.55
C TYR A 214 13.90 -7.17 -4.45
N ALA A 215 14.45 -6.09 -3.91
CA ALA A 215 15.39 -6.18 -2.80
C ALA A 215 14.80 -7.05 -1.67
N ASN A 216 15.67 -7.84 -1.03
CA ASN A 216 15.27 -8.85 -0.06
C ASN A 216 14.42 -8.22 1.05
N ALA A 217 13.18 -8.70 1.18
CA ALA A 217 12.21 -8.17 2.12
C ALA A 217 12.60 -8.43 3.58
N SER A 218 13.50 -9.38 3.84
CA SER A 218 14.03 -9.66 5.18
C SER A 218 15.21 -8.78 5.58
N GLN A 219 15.67 -7.91 4.67
CA GLN A 219 16.88 -7.10 4.83
C GLN A 219 16.57 -5.60 4.82
N TRP A 220 15.35 -5.21 5.15
CA TRP A 220 15.00 -3.80 5.24
C TRP A 220 15.56 -3.17 6.51
N PHE A 221 15.74 -3.98 7.57
CA PHE A 221 16.25 -3.54 8.88
C PHE A 221 17.68 -4.03 9.20
N ASP A 222 18.45 -4.51 8.22
CA ASP A 222 19.77 -5.14 8.46
C ASP A 222 20.79 -4.21 9.11
N ASP A 223 20.79 -2.92 8.77
CA ASP A 223 21.66 -1.92 9.39
C ASP A 223 21.39 -1.77 10.90
N TRP A 224 20.18 -2.08 11.35
CA TRP A 224 19.79 -2.03 12.76
C TRP A 224 20.21 -3.30 13.52
N ARG A 225 20.22 -4.46 12.86
CA ARG A 225 20.65 -5.74 13.48
C ARG A 225 22.17 -5.86 13.65
N SER A 226 22.92 -5.07 12.88
CA SER A 226 24.39 -5.13 12.83
C SER A 226 25.08 -4.18 13.83
N GLY A 227 24.29 -3.41 14.60
CA GLY A 227 24.74 -2.42 15.58
C GLY A 227 24.75 -2.90 17.02
#